data_AF-A0A496XZW6-F1
#
_entry.id   AF-A0A496XZW6-F1
#
_cell.length_a   1.000
_cell.length_b   1.000
_cell.length_c   1.000
_cell.angle_alpha   90.00
_cell.angle_beta   90.00
_cell.angle_gamma   90.00
#
_symmetry.space_group_name_H-M   'P 1'
#
loop_
_entity.id
_entity.type
_entity.pdbx_description
1 polymer ?
#
loop_
_entity_poly.entity_id
_entity_poly.type
_entity_poly.pdbx_seq_one_letter_code
_entity_poly.pdbx_strand_id
1 'polypeptide(L)'
;MKPALDLEIREWLARYLVEEISYEEFLAWFVPSSWNVGQSANQAVIDLVYEIELWLAEFSNDICSEQELKQKLRPLVENYRVNLVADSSISSASDIKIERWPFPSCPFGIRHVMASG
;
A
#
# COMPACT_ATOMS: atom_id res chain seq x y z
N MET A 1 -4.93 -9.04 25.36
CA MET A 1 -5.64 -9.23 24.08
C MET A 1 -4.63 -8.92 22.99
N LYS A 2 -4.34 -9.86 22.09
CA LYS A 2 -3.37 -9.64 21.00
C LYS A 2 -4.01 -8.71 19.96
N PRO A 3 -3.33 -7.66 19.47
CA PRO A 3 -3.89 -6.82 18.40
C PRO A 3 -4.21 -7.66 17.16
N ALA A 4 -5.14 -7.16 16.35
CA ALA A 4 -5.45 -7.80 15.08
C ALA A 4 -4.23 -7.69 14.15
N LEU A 5 -3.95 -8.74 13.37
CA LEU A 5 -2.74 -8.82 12.56
C LEU A 5 -2.63 -7.66 11.55
N ASP A 6 -3.75 -7.17 11.01
CA ASP A 6 -3.76 -5.99 10.14
C ASP A 6 -3.23 -4.73 10.84
N LEU A 7 -3.55 -4.55 12.12
CA LEU A 7 -3.05 -3.42 12.90
C LEU A 7 -1.54 -3.55 13.13
N GLU A 8 -1.08 -4.74 13.53
CA GLU A 8 0.35 -5.02 13.72
C GLU A 8 1.14 -4.76 12.43
N ILE A 9 0.64 -5.21 11.27
CA ILE A 9 1.27 -4.98 9.97
C ILE A 9 1.36 -3.49 9.65
N ARG A 10 0.29 -2.73 9.86
CA ARG A 10 0.27 -1.30 9.56
C ARG A 10 1.16 -0.50 10.51
N GLU A 11 1.29 -0.92 11.77
CA GLU A 11 2.22 -0.31 12.73
C GLU A 11 3.67 -0.50 12.30
N TRP A 12 4.08 -1.73 11.98
CA TRP A 12 5.43 -2.00 11.48
C TRP A 12 5.72 -1.31 10.16
N LEU A 13 4.74 -1.30 9.26
CA LEU A 13 4.86 -0.59 7.99
C LEU A 13 5.02 0.92 8.20
N ALA A 14 4.27 1.52 9.13
CA ALA A 14 4.40 2.93 9.46
C ALA A 14 5.81 3.26 9.98
N ARG A 15 6.37 2.42 10.86
CA ARG A 15 7.73 2.58 11.40
C ARG A 15 8.79 2.53 10.31
N TYR A 16 8.64 1.62 9.34
CA TYR A 16 9.51 1.57 8.17
C TYR A 16 9.37 2.83 7.29
N LEU A 17 8.14 3.27 7.02
CA LEU A 17 7.87 4.45 6.18
C LEU A 17 8.41 5.77 6.76
N VAL A 18 8.53 5.87 8.08
CA VAL A 18 9.12 7.04 8.78
C VAL A 18 10.58 6.84 9.15
N GLU A 19 11.22 5.76 8.66
CA GLU A 19 12.64 5.45 8.86
C GLU A 19 13.02 5.22 10.34
N GLU A 20 12.07 4.78 11.15
CA GLU A 20 12.32 4.34 12.54
C GLU A 20 12.99 2.96 12.57
N ILE A 21 12.67 2.10 11.59
CA ILE A 21 13.29 0.78 11.39
C ILE A 21 13.77 0.65 9.94
N SER A 22 14.78 -0.18 9.72
CA SER A 22 15.31 -0.46 8.39
C SER A 22 14.39 -1.39 7.58
N TYR A 23 14.65 -1.46 6.27
CA TYR A 23 13.98 -2.42 5.38
C TYR A 23 14.21 -3.87 5.84
N GLU A 24 15.44 -4.21 6.24
CA GLU A 24 15.80 -5.54 6.72
C GLU A 24 15.10 -5.89 8.02
N GLU A 25 15.00 -4.93 8.95
CA GLU A 25 14.27 -5.11 10.21
C GLU A 25 12.77 -5.32 9.96
N PHE A 26 12.19 -4.55 9.03
CA PHE A 26 10.81 -4.75 8.61
C PHE A 26 10.59 -6.14 8.00
N LEU A 27 11.45 -6.57 7.05
CA LEU A 27 11.35 -7.89 6.44
C LEU A 27 11.49 -9.03 7.45
N ALA A 28 12.47 -8.93 8.35
CA ALA A 28 12.75 -9.94 9.35
C ALA A 28 11.54 -10.20 10.25
N TRP A 29 10.73 -9.17 10.50
CA TRP A 29 9.46 -9.30 11.22
C TRP A 29 8.29 -9.70 10.31
N PHE A 30 8.17 -9.09 9.13
CA PHE A 30 7.00 -9.23 8.25
C PHE A 30 6.86 -10.65 7.71
N VAL A 31 7.94 -11.22 7.16
CA VAL A 31 7.92 -12.55 6.51
C VAL A 31 7.43 -13.67 7.44
N PRO A 32 7.96 -13.86 8.66
CA PRO A 32 7.43 -14.90 9.54
C PRO A 32 6.01 -14.59 10.04
N SER A 33 5.64 -13.31 10.12
CA SER A 33 4.30 -12.88 10.57
C SER A 33 3.23 -13.08 9.49
N SER A 34 3.60 -13.02 8.20
CA SER A 34 2.69 -13.17 7.07
C SER A 34 2.55 -14.61 6.56
N TRP A 35 3.44 -15.53 6.96
CA TRP A 35 3.57 -16.88 6.39
C TRP A 35 2.25 -17.66 6.23
N ASN A 36 1.33 -17.56 7.20
CA ASN A 36 0.06 -18.28 7.20
C ASN A 36 -1.16 -17.39 6.88
N VAL A 37 -0.96 -16.19 6.32
CA VAL A 37 -2.06 -15.25 6.12
C VAL A 37 -3.17 -15.83 5.24
N GLY A 38 -2.82 -16.68 4.26
CA GLY A 38 -3.80 -17.30 3.35
C GLY A 38 -4.80 -18.23 4.04
N GLN A 39 -4.57 -18.59 5.30
CA GLN A 39 -5.51 -19.36 6.12
C GLN A 39 -6.38 -18.47 7.03
N SER A 40 -6.18 -17.15 6.99
CA SER A 40 -6.98 -16.18 7.75
C SER A 40 -8.42 -16.15 7.23
N ALA A 41 -9.39 -15.99 8.14
CA ALA A 41 -10.78 -15.74 7.76
C ALA A 41 -11.03 -14.27 7.37
N ASN A 42 -10.04 -13.39 7.59
CA ASN A 42 -10.17 -11.96 7.32
C ASN A 42 -9.56 -11.61 5.96
N GLN A 43 -10.41 -11.44 4.95
CA GLN A 43 -9.99 -11.09 3.59
C GLN A 43 -9.19 -9.79 3.53
N ALA A 44 -9.53 -8.79 4.34
CA ALA A 44 -8.80 -7.52 4.35
C ALA A 44 -7.34 -7.67 4.83
N VAL A 45 -7.06 -8.64 5.70
CA VAL A 45 -5.69 -8.98 6.12
C VAL A 45 -4.95 -9.67 4.99
N ILE A 46 -5.61 -10.59 4.27
CA ILE A 46 -5.03 -11.29 3.12
C ILE A 46 -4.63 -10.29 2.04
N ASP A 47 -5.57 -9.40 1.67
CA ASP A 47 -5.34 -8.39 0.62
C ASP A 47 -4.20 -7.45 1.00
N LEU A 48 -4.15 -6.99 2.26
CA LEU A 48 -3.07 -6.15 2.77
C LEU A 48 -1.71 -6.83 2.65
N VAL A 49 -1.60 -8.10 3.05
CA VAL A 49 -0.34 -8.83 3.00
C VAL A 49 0.13 -9.03 1.56
N TYR A 50 -0.77 -9.47 0.68
CA TYR A 50 -0.40 -9.72 -0.72
C TYR A 50 -0.01 -8.45 -1.46
N GLU A 51 -0.65 -7.31 -1.15
CA GLU A 51 -0.25 -6.04 -1.71
C GLU A 51 1.16 -5.62 -1.24
N ILE A 52 1.48 -5.83 0.04
CA ILE A 52 2.84 -5.58 0.55
C ILE A 52 3.85 -6.52 -0.12
N GLU A 53 3.57 -7.82 -0.18
CA GLU A 53 4.45 -8.83 -0.80
C GLU A 53 4.73 -8.52 -2.28
N LEU A 54 3.72 -8.04 -3.02
CA LEU A 54 3.89 -7.63 -4.41
C LEU A 54 4.95 -6.52 -4.55
N TRP A 55 4.84 -5.44 -3.76
CA TRP A 55 5.79 -4.33 -3.85
C TRP A 55 7.18 -4.71 -3.33
N LEU A 56 7.26 -5.54 -2.29
CA LEU A 56 8.54 -6.08 -1.82
C LEU A 56 9.23 -6.93 -2.90
N ALA A 57 8.46 -7.75 -3.63
CA ALA A 57 8.98 -8.53 -4.73
C ALA A 57 9.53 -7.64 -5.84
N GLU A 58 8.83 -6.56 -6.22
CA GLU A 58 9.33 -5.60 -7.21
C GLU A 58 10.63 -4.93 -6.77
N PHE A 59 10.69 -4.45 -5.53
CA PHE A 59 11.92 -3.85 -4.97
C PHE A 59 13.09 -4.85 -4.94
N SER A 60 12.84 -6.09 -4.50
CA SER A 60 13.88 -7.12 -4.42
C SER A 60 14.44 -7.57 -5.77
N ASN A 61 13.72 -7.29 -6.86
CA ASN A 61 14.15 -7.55 -8.23
C ASN A 61 14.73 -6.30 -8.91
N ASP A 62 15.06 -5.26 -8.14
CA ASP A 62 15.57 -3.97 -8.63
C ASP A 62 14.63 -3.28 -9.66
N ILE A 63 13.33 -3.60 -9.63
CA ILE A 63 12.32 -3.03 -10.55
C ILE A 63 11.96 -1.59 -10.12
N CYS A 64 11.96 -1.32 -8.81
CA CYS A 64 11.73 0.00 -8.26
C CYS A 64 12.78 0.35 -7.20
N SER A 65 12.98 1.64 -6.98
CA SER A 65 13.82 2.16 -5.89
C SER A 65 13.10 2.11 -4.54
N GLU A 66 13.85 2.19 -3.44
CA GLU A 66 13.26 2.20 -2.10
C GLU A 66 12.29 3.38 -1.88
N GLN A 67 12.58 4.53 -2.50
CA GLN A 67 11.69 5.68 -2.45
C GLN A 67 10.37 5.39 -3.17
N GLU A 68 10.40 4.73 -4.33
CA GLU A 68 9.20 4.29 -5.03
C GLU A 68 8.42 3.24 -4.24
N LEU A 69 9.12 2.26 -3.64
CA LEU A 69 8.52 1.30 -2.70
C LEU A 69 7.76 2.02 -1.58
N LYS A 70 8.39 2.98 -0.89
CA LYS A 70 7.77 3.76 0.18
C LYS A 70 6.53 4.54 -0.32
N GLN A 71 6.57 5.09 -1.53
CA GLN A 71 5.41 5.77 -2.14
C GLN A 71 4.25 4.80 -2.41
N LYS A 72 4.55 3.58 -2.86
CA LYS A 72 3.53 2.54 -3.13
C LYS A 72 2.91 1.98 -1.85
N LEU A 73 3.69 1.86 -0.78
CA LEU A 73 3.23 1.32 0.50
C LEU A 73 2.49 2.34 1.37
N ARG A 74 2.75 3.65 1.21
CA ARG A 74 2.17 4.72 2.05
C ARG A 74 0.62 4.72 2.10
N PRO A 75 -0.11 4.53 0.99
CA PRO A 75 -1.58 4.44 1.01
C PRO A 75 -2.13 3.34 1.92
N LEU A 76 -1.36 2.26 2.14
CA LEU A 76 -1.76 1.14 2.99
C LEU A 76 -1.78 1.52 4.47
N VAL A 77 -1.13 2.60 4.88
CA VAL A 77 -1.25 3.09 6.26
C VAL A 77 -2.31 4.19 6.34
N GLU A 78 -2.34 5.09 5.36
CA GLU A 78 -3.21 6.27 5.37
C GLU A 78 -4.69 5.93 5.24
N ASN A 79 -5.06 5.01 4.33
CA ASN A 79 -6.45 4.62 4.11
C ASN A 79 -7.09 3.95 5.33
N TYR A 80 -6.29 3.27 6.15
CA TYR A 80 -6.77 2.64 7.39
C TYR A 80 -7.11 3.67 8.46
N ARG A 81 -6.32 4.74 8.59
CA ARG A 81 -6.59 5.82 9.54
C ARG A 81 -7.90 6.52 9.22
N VAL A 82 -8.22 6.71 7.94
CA VAL A 82 -9.49 7.31 7.51
C VAL A 82 -10.69 6.44 7.93
N ASN A 83 -10.60 5.12 7.78
CA ASN A 83 -11.67 4.20 8.18
C ASN A 83 -11.87 4.13 9.70
N LEU A 84 -10.81 4.22 10.51
CA LEU A 84 -10.94 4.29 11.97
C LEU A 84 -11.61 5.59 12.44
N VAL A 85 -11.40 6.70 11.73
CA VAL A 85 -12.01 7.99 12.06
C VAL A 85 -13.47 8.05 11.61
N ALA A 86 -13.82 7.39 10.49
CA ALA A 86 -15.18 7.36 9.95
C ALA A 86 -16.19 6.55 10.79
N ASP A 87 -15.73 5.63 11.64
CA ASP A 87 -16.60 4.88 12.57
C ASP A 87 -16.92 5.67 13.85
N SER A 88 -16.24 6.80 14.09
CA SER A 88 -16.68 7.76 15.09
C SER A 88 -17.82 8.59 14.51
N SER A 89 -19.05 8.23 14.88
CA SER A 89 -20.28 8.91 14.47
C SER A 89 -20.26 10.42 14.79
N ILE A 90 -19.66 11.21 13.90
CA ILE A 90 -20.01 12.61 13.71
C ILE A 90 -21.04 12.61 12.60
N SER A 91 -22.30 12.66 13.03
CA SER A 91 -23.40 13.02 12.16
C SER A 91 -23.17 14.45 11.69
N SER A 92 -22.71 14.61 10.46
CA SER A 92 -22.91 15.85 9.71
C SER A 92 -22.95 15.48 8.25
N ALA A 93 -24.18 15.32 7.76
CA ALA A 93 -24.47 15.24 6.35
C ALA A 93 -23.92 16.48 5.66
N SER A 94 -23.07 16.28 4.66
CA SER A 94 -22.90 17.23 3.59
C SER A 94 -22.75 16.45 2.30
N ASP A 95 -23.79 16.57 1.48
CA ASP A 95 -23.84 16.31 0.04
C ASP A 95 -22.47 16.51 -0.63
N ILE A 96 -21.85 15.41 -1.08
CA ILE A 96 -20.71 15.49 -2.00
C ILE A 96 -21.18 14.99 -3.35
N LYS A 97 -21.55 15.96 -4.19
CA LYS A 97 -21.70 15.79 -5.63
C LYS A 97 -20.35 15.39 -6.21
N ILE A 98 -20.20 14.12 -6.58
CA ILE A 98 -19.00 13.60 -7.24
C ILE A 98 -18.94 14.19 -8.66
N GLU A 99 -18.13 15.24 -8.85
CA GLU A 99 -17.74 15.68 -10.18
C GLU A 99 -16.53 14.87 -10.66
N ARG A 100 -16.78 14.16 -11.76
CA ARG A 100 -15.90 13.23 -12.46
C ARG A 100 -14.80 14.01 -13.19
N TRP A 101 -13.59 14.06 -12.63
CA TRP A 101 -12.39 14.51 -13.36
C TRP A 101 -11.76 13.37 -14.18
N PRO A 102 -11.07 13.67 -15.31
CA PRO A 102 -10.60 12.71 -16.27
C PRO A 102 -9.23 12.16 -15.86
N PHE A 103 -9.06 10.84 -15.96
CA PHE A 103 -7.74 10.22 -15.93
C PHE A 103 -6.89 10.78 -17.09
N PRO A 104 -5.64 11.23 -16.85
CA PRO A 104 -4.69 11.40 -17.93
C PRO A 104 -4.21 10.01 -18.40
N SER A 105 -4.49 9.69 -19.65
CA SER A 105 -3.96 8.52 -20.35
C SER A 105 -2.44 8.55 -20.32
N CYS A 106 -1.82 7.53 -19.72
CA CYS A 106 -0.37 7.30 -19.82
C CYS A 106 0.02 7.12 -21.30
N PRO A 107 0.99 7.87 -21.86
CA PRO A 107 1.56 7.54 -23.15
C PRO A 107 2.75 6.60 -22.92
N PHE A 108 2.51 5.28 -23.00
CA PHE A 108 3.59 4.35 -23.32
C PHE A 108 4.10 4.69 -24.72
N GLY A 109 5.40 4.97 -24.82
CA GLY A 109 6.06 5.26 -26.08
C GLY A 109 6.02 4.07 -27.04
N ILE A 110 5.48 4.30 -28.24
CA ILE A 110 5.81 3.49 -29.41
C ILE A 110 6.62 4.37 -30.35
N ARG A 111 7.88 3.98 -30.46
CA ARG A 111 8.91 4.46 -31.37
C ARG A 111 8.49 4.11 -32.81
N HIS A 112 8.39 5.10 -33.70
CA HIS A 112 8.55 4.89 -35.14
C HIS A 112 9.41 6.00 -35.74
N VAL A 113 10.34 5.57 -36.57
CA VAL A 113 11.50 6.29 -37.11
C VAL A 113 11.21 6.69 -38.56
N MET A 114 11.61 7.93 -38.93
CA MET A 114 11.94 8.47 -40.27
C MET A 114 10.87 8.44 -41.38
N ALA A 115 10.87 9.28 -42.42
CA ALA A 115 11.44 10.59 -42.74
C ALA A 115 10.84 11.02 -44.11
N SER A 116 10.65 12.34 -44.25
CA SER A 116 10.72 13.20 -45.45
C SER A 116 9.99 12.89 -46.77
N GLY A 117 9.23 13.92 -47.19
CA GLY A 117 8.83 14.24 -48.56
C GLY A 117 8.19 15.62 -48.56
#